data_AF-A0A953N5A0-F1
#
_entry.id   AF-A0A953N5A0-F1
#
_cell.length_a   1.000
_cell.length_b   1.000
_cell.length_c   1.000
_cell.angle_alpha   90.00
_cell.angle_beta   90.00
_cell.angle_gamma   90.00
#
_symmetry.space_group_name_H-M   'P 1'
#
loop_
_entity.id
_entity.type
_entity.pdbx_description
1 polymer ?
#
loop_
_entity_poly.entity_id
_entity_poly.type
_entity_poly.pdbx_seq_one_letter_code
_entity_poly.pdbx_strand_id
1 'polypeptide(L)'
;MFKKILILCLFFYFLTLFQNSFLVHFNIFNLIPNFVLISVVVIVIKEKAKDNLGFFSAFIAGFFLDVFSQNFIGWNILILIGIVIAVKILKKYLRPVFGLRKSAINLILN
;
A
#
# COMPACT_ATOMS: atom_id res chain seq x y z
N MET A 1 11.49 -7.27 -13.40
CA MET A 1 10.61 -6.16 -12.91
C MET A 1 9.34 -6.03 -13.73
N PHE A 2 9.42 -6.04 -15.07
CA PHE A 2 8.24 -5.93 -15.95
C PHE A 2 7.07 -6.87 -15.58
N LYS A 3 7.33 -8.17 -15.41
CA LYS A 3 6.29 -9.14 -14.98
C LYS A 3 5.59 -8.73 -13.67
N LYS A 4 6.31 -8.19 -12.69
CA LYS A 4 5.74 -7.73 -11.41
C LYS A 4 4.86 -6.50 -11.61
N ILE A 5 5.32 -5.55 -12.43
CA ILE A 5 4.55 -4.35 -12.76
C ILE A 5 3.26 -4.71 -13.50
N LEU A 6 3.32 -5.63 -14.48
CA LEU A 6 2.14 -6.11 -15.19
C LEU A 6 1.12 -6.76 -14.24
N ILE A 7 1.58 -7.61 -13.32
CA ILE A 7 0.74 -8.21 -12.28
C ILE A 7 0.12 -7.13 -11.38
N LEU A 8 0.90 -6.11 -10.97
CA LEU A 8 0.38 -5.00 -10.17
C LEU A 8 -0.68 -4.19 -10.94
N CYS A 9 -0.45 -3.92 -12.23
CA CYS A 9 -1.45 -3.25 -13.07
C CYS A 9 -2.76 -4.03 -13.10
N LEU A 10 -2.69 -5.34 -13.39
CA LEU A 10 -3.89 -6.18 -13.47
C LEU A 10 -4.61 -6.27 -12.11
N PHE A 11 -3.84 -6.44 -11.03
CA PHE A 11 -4.36 -6.52 -9.67
C PHE A 11 -5.05 -5.23 -9.24
N PHE A 12 -4.40 -4.07 -9.38
CA PHE A 12 -4.98 -2.79 -8.98
C PHE A 12 -6.13 -2.36 -9.89
N TYR A 13 -6.07 -2.67 -11.18
CA TYR A 13 -7.20 -2.45 -12.08
C TYR A 13 -8.45 -3.19 -11.57
N PHE A 14 -8.32 -4.50 -11.34
CA PHE A 14 -9.43 -5.31 -10.82
C PHE A 14 -9.91 -4.80 -9.46
N LEU A 15 -8.99 -4.50 -8.55
CA LEU A 15 -9.32 -4.07 -7.19
C LEU A 15 -10.07 -2.73 -7.16
N THR A 16 -9.62 -1.75 -7.94
CA THR A 16 -10.29 -0.45 -8.04
C THR A 16 -11.67 -0.58 -8.67
N LEU A 17 -11.80 -1.40 -9.72
CA LEU A 17 -13.08 -1.67 -10.37
C LEU A 17 -14.06 -2.37 -9.41
N PHE A 18 -13.59 -3.38 -8.67
CA PHE A 18 -14.37 -4.06 -7.65
C PHE A 18 -14.83 -3.11 -6.54
N GLN A 19 -13.93 -2.23 -6.07
CA GLN A 19 -14.25 -1.24 -5.05
C GLN A 19 -15.32 -0.23 -5.53
N ASN A 20 -15.15 0.35 -6.72
CA ASN A 20 -16.07 1.37 -7.21
C ASN A 20 -17.40 0.80 -7.72
N SER A 21 -17.42 -0.44 -8.20
CA SER A 21 -18.63 -1.04 -8.77
C SER A 21 -19.46 -1.82 -7.75
N PHE A 22 -18.82 -2.61 -6.88
CA PHE A 22 -19.53 -3.47 -5.93
C PHE A 22 -19.58 -2.86 -4.54
N LEU A 23 -18.42 -2.48 -3.98
CA LEU A 23 -18.31 -2.11 -2.57
C LEU A 23 -18.96 -0.76 -2.24
N VAL A 24 -19.18 0.11 -3.22
CA VAL A 24 -19.92 1.37 -3.01
C VAL A 24 -21.35 1.13 -2.49
N HIS A 25 -21.94 -0.04 -2.78
CA HIS A 25 -23.28 -0.43 -2.30
C HIS A 25 -23.26 -0.97 -0.86
N PHE A 26 -22.10 -1.39 -0.37
CA PHE A 26 -21.91 -1.94 0.98
C PHE A 26 -21.34 -0.87 1.91
N ASN A 27 -22.13 0.19 2.10
CA ASN A 27 -21.76 1.28 2.98
C ASN A 27 -22.02 0.91 4.44
N ILE A 28 -21.01 0.38 5.14
CA ILE A 28 -21.11 -0.01 6.54
C ILE A 28 -20.78 1.22 7.39
N PHE A 29 -21.74 1.73 8.16
CA PHE A 29 -21.58 2.94 9.01
C PHE A 29 -21.07 4.19 8.26
N ASN A 30 -21.50 4.41 7.01
CA ASN A 30 -21.02 5.52 6.18
C ASN A 30 -19.50 5.49 5.87
N LEU A 31 -18.85 4.34 6.04
CA LEU A 31 -17.44 4.14 5.75
C LEU A 31 -17.28 3.07 4.67
N ILE A 32 -16.72 3.46 3.52
CA ILE A 32 -16.33 2.53 2.46
C ILE A 32 -14.83 2.25 2.63
N PRO A 33 -14.43 1.04 3.04
CA PRO A 33 -13.02 0.70 3.21
C PRO A 33 -12.27 0.79 1.87
N ASN A 34 -11.14 1.50 1.86
CA ASN A 34 -10.31 1.65 0.67
C ASN A 34 -9.31 0.49 0.57
N PHE A 35 -9.73 -0.59 -0.09
CA PHE A 35 -8.92 -1.79 -0.29
C PHE A 35 -7.67 -1.53 -1.11
N VAL A 36 -7.72 -0.55 -2.03
CA VAL A 36 -6.56 -0.14 -2.83
C VAL A 36 -5.47 0.42 -1.92
N LEU A 37 -5.82 1.34 -1.03
CA LEU A 37 -4.90 1.92 -0.05
C LEU A 37 -4.32 0.85 0.89
N ILE A 38 -5.17 -0.02 1.43
CA ILE A 38 -4.74 -1.12 2.32
C ILE A 38 -3.72 -2.00 1.60
N SER A 39 -3.99 -2.36 0.33
CA SER A 39 -3.10 -3.20 -0.46
C SER A 39 -1.74 -2.54 -0.70
N VAL A 40 -1.71 -1.24 -1.02
CA VAL A 40 -0.46 -0.47 -1.16
C VAL A 40 0.34 -0.50 0.14
N VAL A 41 -0.30 -0.23 1.28
CA VAL A 41 0.36 -0.26 2.60
C VAL A 41 0.94 -1.64 2.91
N VAL A 42 0.19 -2.72 2.65
CA VAL A 42 0.66 -4.09 2.86
C VAL A 42 1.89 -4.39 1.98
N ILE A 43 1.89 -3.95 0.72
CA ILE A 43 3.03 -4.11 -0.19
C ILE A 43 4.27 -3.40 0.37
N VAL A 44 4.14 -2.15 0.83
CA VAL A 44 5.25 -1.36 1.40
C VAL A 44 5.79 -1.98 2.70
N ILE A 45 4.89 -2.50 3.55
CA ILE A 45 5.30 -3.17 4.79
C ILE A 45 6.08 -4.45 4.48
N LYS A 46 5.68 -5.21 3.46
CA LYS A 46 6.34 -6.47 3.08
C LYS A 46 7.61 -6.30 2.23
N GLU A 47 7.77 -5.20 1.50
CA GLU A 47 8.95 -5.02 0.65
C GLU A 47 10.26 -4.84 1.45
N LYS A 48 11.41 -5.11 0.83
CA LYS A 48 12.70 -4.78 1.45
C LYS A 48 12.97 -3.29 1.33
N ALA A 49 13.72 -2.72 2.27
CA ALA A 49 13.99 -1.27 2.31
C ALA A 49 14.65 -0.69 1.03
N LYS A 50 15.33 -1.53 0.25
CA LYS A 50 15.99 -1.15 -1.02
C LYS A 50 15.09 -1.31 -2.25
N ASP A 51 13.92 -1.93 -2.09
CA ASP A 51 12.98 -2.11 -3.20
C ASP A 51 12.14 -0.86 -3.41
N ASN A 52 11.69 -0.66 -4.65
CA ASN A 52 10.83 0.47 -5.04
C ASN A 52 9.42 0.01 -5.42
N LEU A 53 9.04 -1.23 -5.10
CA LEU A 53 7.73 -1.80 -5.47
C LEU A 53 6.57 -1.01 -4.87
N GLY A 54 6.72 -0.49 -3.66
CA GLY A 54 5.76 0.37 -2.98
C GLY A 54 5.50 1.67 -3.72
N PHE A 55 6.54 2.26 -4.32
CA PHE A 55 6.39 3.46 -5.14
C PHE A 55 5.67 3.15 -6.46
N PHE A 56 6.05 2.06 -7.15
CA PHE A 56 5.34 1.61 -8.34
C PHE A 56 3.88 1.27 -8.04
N SER A 57 3.60 0.61 -6.91
CA SER A 57 2.23 0.29 -6.50
C SER A 57 1.43 1.55 -6.22
N ALA A 58 1.98 2.54 -5.51
CA ALA A 58 1.30 3.81 -5.24
C ALA A 58 1.01 4.59 -6.53
N PHE A 59 1.95 4.62 -7.47
CA PHE A 59 1.74 5.29 -8.75
C PHE A 59 0.62 4.63 -9.55
N ILE A 60 0.69 3.30 -9.75
CA ILE A 60 -0.30 2.54 -10.54
C ILE A 60 -1.69 2.59 -9.87
N ALA A 61 -1.73 2.34 -8.56
CA ALA A 61 -2.97 2.37 -7.78
C ALA A 61 -3.60 3.76 -7.76
N GLY A 62 -2.79 4.80 -7.57
CA GLY A 62 -3.24 6.19 -7.57
C GLY A 62 -3.77 6.60 -8.92
N PHE A 63 -3.07 6.23 -10.00
CA PHE A 63 -3.52 6.48 -11.36
C PHE A 63 -4.88 5.83 -11.63
N PHE A 64 -5.08 4.55 -11.27
CA PHE A 64 -6.39 3.92 -11.45
C PHE A 64 -7.47 4.53 -10.56
N LEU A 65 -7.16 4.85 -9.30
CA LEU A 65 -8.11 5.57 -8.44
C LEU A 65 -8.53 6.89 -9.04
N ASP A 66 -7.59 7.66 -9.58
CA ASP A 66 -7.87 8.93 -10.24
C ASP A 66 -8.76 8.73 -11.48
N VAL A 67 -8.41 7.79 -12.37
CA VAL A 67 -9.19 7.48 -13.59
C VAL A 67 -10.63 7.05 -13.28
N PHE A 68 -10.83 6.26 -12.22
CA PHE A 68 -12.16 5.80 -11.83
C PHE A 68 -12.86 6.73 -10.83
N SER A 69 -12.22 7.84 -10.45
CA SER A 69 -12.82 8.89 -9.64
C SER A 69 -13.16 10.09 -10.50
N GLN A 70 -14.12 10.91 -10.07
CA GLN A 70 -14.40 12.19 -10.73
C GLN A 70 -13.39 13.30 -10.35
N ASN A 71 -12.26 12.93 -9.72
CA ASN A 71 -11.26 13.87 -9.23
C ASN A 71 -10.19 14.18 -10.27
N PHE A 72 -9.37 15.20 -9.99
CA PHE A 72 -8.24 15.56 -10.83
C PHE A 72 -7.17 14.45 -10.89
N ILE A 73 -6.69 14.16 -12.10
CA ILE A 73 -5.65 13.15 -12.32
C ILE A 73 -4.35 13.56 -11.62
N GLY A 74 -3.83 12.71 -10.74
CA GLY A 74 -2.63 12.93 -9.96
C GLY A 74 -2.89 13.15 -8.47
N TRP A 75 -4.12 13.41 -8.05
CA TRP A 75 -4.44 13.65 -6.65
C TRP A 75 -4.22 12.41 -5.78
N ASN A 76 -4.78 11.26 -6.17
CA ASN A 76 -4.58 10.01 -5.43
C ASN A 76 -3.15 9.50 -5.56
N ILE A 77 -2.46 9.78 -6.67
CA ILE A 77 -1.03 9.46 -6.83
C ILE A 77 -0.19 10.16 -5.74
N LEU A 78 -0.38 11.47 -5.56
CA LEU A 78 0.36 12.24 -4.55
C LEU A 78 0.09 11.73 -3.14
N ILE A 79 -1.19 11.47 -2.81
CA ILE A 79 -1.59 10.95 -1.50
C ILE A 79 -0.93 9.60 -1.24
N LEU A 80 -1.03 8.65 -2.17
CA LEU A 80 -0.48 7.32 -1.98
C LEU A 80 1.05 7.32 -1.91
N ILE A 81 1.73 8.17 -2.69
CA ILE A 81 3.18 8.35 -2.58
C ILE A 81 3.55 8.89 -1.20
N GLY A 82 2.82 9.89 -0.69
CA GLY A 82 3.00 10.43 0.66
C GLY A 82 2.86 9.34 1.73
N ILE A 83 1.86 8.48 1.59
CA ILE A 83 1.65 7.32 2.47
C ILE A 83 2.82 6.33 2.39
N VAL A 84 3.30 5.99 1.19
CA VAL A 84 4.47 5.10 1.02
C VAL A 84 5.67 5.66 1.77
N ILE A 85 5.94 6.97 1.63
CA ILE A 85 7.05 7.63 2.31
C ILE A 85 6.87 7.55 3.82
N ALA A 86 5.68 7.91 4.33
CA ALA A 86 5.38 7.85 5.77
C ALA A 86 5.57 6.43 6.34
N VAL A 87 5.08 5.40 5.65
CA VAL A 87 5.22 4.00 6.07
C VAL A 87 6.69 3.56 6.01
N LYS A 88 7.46 3.95 4.99
CA LYS A 88 8.90 3.66 4.91
C LYS A 88 9.68 4.30 6.05
N ILE A 89 9.34 5.55 6.40
CA ILE A 89 9.94 6.27 7.53
C ILE A 89 9.61 5.55 8.84
N LEU A 90 8.33 5.23 9.08
CA LEU A 90 7.89 4.50 10.27
C LEU A 90 8.61 3.15 10.41
N LYS A 91 8.73 2.41 9.30
CA LYS A 91 9.46 1.14 9.26
C LYS A 91 10.94 1.30 9.61
N LYS A 92 11.59 2.40 9.20
CA LYS A 92 12.97 2.72 9.58
C LYS A 92 13.08 2.95 11.09
N TYR A 93 12.15 3.70 11.69
CA TYR A 93 12.12 3.98 13.12
C TYR A 93 11.77 2.76 13.99
N LEU A 94 10.91 1.85 13.50
CA LEU A 94 10.53 0.65 14.25
C LEU A 94 11.59 -0.48 14.19
N ARG A 95 12.50 -0.43 13.21
CA ARG A 95 13.52 -1.48 12.99
C ARG A 95 14.43 -1.76 14.20
N PRO A 96 14.95 -0.77 14.94
CA PRO A 96 15.77 -0.99 16.14
C PRO A 96 15.00 -1.75 17.24
N VAL A 97 13.72 -1.41 17.44
CA VAL A 97 12.87 -2.04 18.47
C VAL A 97 12.68 -3.55 18.20
N PHE A 98 12.41 -3.93 16.95
CA PHE A 98 12.28 -5.35 16.58
C PHE A 98 13.60 -6.12 16.65
N GLY A 99 14.74 -5.46 16.39
CA GLY A 99 16.08 -6.07 16.51
C GLY A 99 16.44 -6.40 17.96
N LEU A 100 16.18 -5.46 18.88
CA LEU A 100 16.42 -5.63 20.32
C LEU A 100 15.56 -6.74 20.91
N ARG A 101 14.29 -6.86 20.50
CA ARG A 101 13.38 -7.92 20.96
C ARG A 101 13.86 -9.33 20.58
N LYS A 102 14.39 -9.51 19.37
CA LYS A 102 14.96 -10.82 18.95
C LYS A 102 16.21 -11.19 19.75
N SER A 103 17.08 -10.21 20.03
CA SER A 103 18.28 -10.43 20.83
C SER A 103 17.96 -10.82 22.27
N ALA A 104 16.98 -10.15 22.89
CA ALA A 104 16.58 -10.44 24.27
C ALA A 104 15.96 -11.84 24.42
N ILE A 105 15.14 -12.28 23.45
CA ILE A 105 14.53 -13.62 23.45
C ILE A 105 15.60 -14.72 23.32
N ASN A 106 16.60 -14.54 22.45
CA ASN A 106 17.70 -15.50 22.32
C ASN A 106 18.60 -15.57 23.57
N LEU A 107 18.63 -14.52 24.39
CA LEU A 107 19.40 -14.45 25.64
C LEU A 107 18.66 -15.09 26.83
N ILE A 108 17.33 -15.24 26.74
CA ILE A 108 16.50 -15.89 27.77
C ILE A 108 16.36 -17.40 27.49
N LEU A 109 16.50 -17.82 26.23
CA LEU A 109 16.32 -19.20 25.79
C LEU A 109 17.63 -20.02 25.72
N ASN A 110 18.78 -19.41 25.95
CA ASN A 110 20.09 -20.04 26.11
C ASN A 110 20.52 -19.99 27.58
#